data_AF-A0AA39XRT8-F1
#
_entry.id   AF-A0AA39XRT8-F1
#
_cell.length_a   1.000
_cell.length_b   1.000
_cell.length_c   1.000
_cell.angle_alpha   90.00
_cell.angle_beta   90.00
_cell.angle_gamma   90.00
#
_symmetry.space_group_name_H-M   'P 1'
#
loop_
_entity.id
_entity.type
_entity.pdbx_description
1 polymer ?
#
loop_
_entity_poly.entity_id
_entity_poly.type
_entity_poly.pdbx_seq_one_letter_code
_entity_poly.pdbx_strand_id
1 'polypeptide(L)'
;MGLMDVNLNPKDFDAGDRLKATLALASEIVNKGGSADWLGMPAKIPPCPQMSTFPQFAKTDVAGSAEYLISGKWCPGRSLDDWFFASSSWASTGKGEIWPWERLYGNIDEEGYLSFTRKACTVTPVTVDIPRGQNLEWPLLEATDGTVWQFQEDFKHDSEELPETAAVPLWRFSEQPKLNEYEIADIAFSMRAIKFMLIKQHAKGKSSIVSYFYAHDEDGKTWKSRVEEWKEYRLSVGGPEPLRPLT
;
A
#
# COMPACT_ATOMS: atom_id res chain seq x y z
N MET A 1 18.40 -15.93 -15.18
CA MET A 1 17.04 -16.01 -15.78
C MET A 1 16.39 -14.67 -15.55
N GLY A 2 15.95 -13.98 -16.60
CA GLY A 2 15.34 -12.65 -16.46
C GLY A 2 13.86 -12.78 -16.10
N LEU A 3 13.53 -12.66 -14.82
CA LEU A 3 12.14 -12.42 -14.39
C LEU A 3 11.92 -10.91 -14.44
N MET A 4 10.82 -10.44 -15.05
CA MET A 4 10.54 -9.00 -15.23
C MET A 4 11.62 -8.21 -15.98
N ASP A 5 12.35 -8.86 -16.90
CA ASP A 5 13.53 -8.29 -17.57
C ASP A 5 14.66 -7.84 -16.61
N VAL A 6 14.66 -8.28 -15.35
CA VAL A 6 15.70 -7.96 -14.37
C VAL A 6 16.79 -9.04 -14.34
N ASN A 7 18.06 -8.66 -14.19
CA ASN A 7 19.17 -9.59 -14.04
C ASN A 7 19.95 -9.30 -12.75
N LEU A 8 19.78 -10.16 -11.75
CA LEU A 8 20.57 -10.14 -10.52
C LEU A 8 21.58 -11.29 -10.54
N ASN A 9 22.77 -11.07 -9.98
CA ASN A 9 23.77 -12.11 -9.79
C ASN A 9 23.53 -12.80 -8.43
N PRO A 10 23.10 -14.07 -8.38
CA PRO A 10 22.79 -14.75 -7.12
C PRO A 10 23.99 -14.86 -6.16
N LYS A 11 25.23 -14.75 -6.67
CA LYS A 11 26.44 -14.80 -5.86
C LYS A 11 26.60 -13.58 -4.94
N ASP A 12 25.82 -12.52 -5.16
CA ASP A 12 25.87 -11.30 -4.36
C ASP A 12 25.00 -11.40 -3.09
N PHE A 13 24.29 -12.52 -2.89
CA PHE A 13 23.35 -12.72 -1.78
C PHE A 13 23.65 -14.00 -1.01
N ASP A 14 23.61 -13.92 0.32
CA ASP A 14 23.63 -15.09 1.20
C ASP A 14 22.27 -15.79 1.21
N ALA A 15 22.25 -17.07 1.60
CA ALA A 15 21.02 -17.89 1.63
C ALA A 15 19.88 -17.30 2.50
N GLY A 16 20.22 -16.46 3.48
CA GLY A 16 19.26 -15.78 4.35
C GLY A 16 18.97 -14.33 3.95
N ASP A 17 19.60 -13.80 2.91
CA ASP A 17 19.60 -12.36 2.59
C ASP A 17 18.38 -11.94 1.76
N ARG A 18 17.19 -12.24 2.29
CA ARG A 18 15.91 -11.91 1.65
C ARG A 18 15.75 -10.41 1.45
N LEU A 19 16.19 -9.60 2.43
CA LEU A 19 16.07 -8.16 2.37
C LEU A 19 16.92 -7.54 1.25
N LYS A 20 18.22 -7.85 1.18
CA LYS A 20 19.05 -7.28 0.10
C LYS A 20 18.65 -7.81 -1.26
N ALA A 21 18.26 -9.09 -1.37
CA ALA A 21 17.78 -9.64 -2.63
C ALA A 21 16.49 -8.94 -3.09
N THR A 22 15.54 -8.68 -2.19
CA THR A 22 14.32 -7.94 -2.51
C THR A 22 14.60 -6.49 -2.86
N LEU A 23 15.48 -5.81 -2.13
CA LEU A 23 15.88 -4.44 -2.45
C LEU A 23 16.53 -4.37 -3.83
N ALA A 24 17.52 -5.24 -4.12
CA ALA A 24 18.18 -5.28 -5.42
C ALA A 24 17.20 -5.54 -6.56
N LEU A 25 16.26 -6.47 -6.37
CA LEU A 25 15.20 -6.74 -7.33
C LEU A 25 14.32 -5.50 -7.56
N ALA A 26 13.83 -4.90 -6.48
CA ALA A 26 12.94 -3.73 -6.54
C ALA A 26 13.61 -2.54 -7.23
N SER A 27 14.86 -2.25 -6.85
CA SER A 27 15.68 -1.20 -7.43
C SER A 27 15.90 -1.42 -8.92
N GLU A 28 16.22 -2.66 -9.34
CA GLU A 28 16.44 -2.95 -10.76
C GLU A 28 15.14 -2.88 -11.58
N ILE A 29 13.99 -3.26 -11.01
CA ILE A 29 12.68 -3.07 -11.65
C ILE A 29 12.44 -1.58 -11.94
N VAL A 30 12.59 -0.70 -10.94
CA VAL A 30 12.32 0.74 -11.14
C VAL A 30 13.36 1.42 -12.02
N ASN A 31 14.64 1.02 -11.92
CA ASN A 31 15.72 1.55 -12.76
C ASN A 31 15.51 1.25 -14.25
N LYS A 32 14.85 0.13 -14.56
CA LYS A 32 14.45 -0.22 -15.95
C LYS A 32 13.17 0.47 -16.42
N GLY A 33 12.62 1.40 -15.64
CA GLY A 33 11.36 2.09 -15.94
C GLY A 33 10.11 1.28 -15.56
N GLY A 34 10.27 0.21 -14.78
CA GLY A 34 9.17 -0.53 -14.18
C GLY A 34 8.46 0.28 -13.09
N SER A 35 7.25 -0.18 -12.72
CA SER A 35 6.46 0.40 -11.64
C SER A 35 6.56 -0.42 -10.35
N ALA A 36 6.27 0.23 -9.22
CA ALA A 36 6.20 -0.36 -7.89
C ALA A 36 4.92 -1.20 -7.69
N ASP A 37 4.69 -2.16 -8.58
CA ASP A 37 3.45 -2.96 -8.63
C ASP A 37 3.29 -3.86 -7.39
N TRP A 38 4.38 -4.12 -6.65
CA TRP A 38 4.33 -4.83 -5.37
C TRP A 38 3.50 -4.11 -4.29
N LEU A 39 3.26 -2.80 -4.42
CA LEU A 39 2.33 -2.08 -3.55
C LEU A 39 0.87 -2.56 -3.72
N GLY A 40 0.59 -3.30 -4.79
CA GLY A 40 -0.67 -4.00 -5.02
C GLY A 40 -0.83 -5.30 -4.25
N MET A 41 0.16 -5.73 -3.48
CA MET A 41 0.05 -6.91 -2.60
C MET A 41 -1.02 -6.70 -1.51
N PRO A 42 -1.54 -7.78 -0.91
CA PRO A 42 -2.52 -7.72 0.17
C PRO A 42 -2.15 -6.74 1.27
N ALA A 43 -3.10 -5.90 1.64
CA ALA A 43 -3.01 -4.85 2.64
C ALA A 43 -3.12 -5.35 4.09
N LYS A 44 -3.67 -6.55 4.30
CA LYS A 44 -3.77 -7.17 5.63
C LYS A 44 -2.48 -7.84 6.10
N ILE A 45 -1.47 -7.93 5.24
CA ILE A 45 -0.12 -8.31 5.67
C ILE A 45 0.57 -7.04 6.16
N PRO A 46 1.08 -6.98 7.42
CA PRO A 46 1.76 -5.81 7.95
C PRO A 46 2.97 -5.43 7.10
N PRO A 47 3.29 -4.14 6.97
CA PRO A 47 4.51 -3.68 6.33
C PRO A 47 5.78 -4.26 6.97
N CYS A 48 6.82 -4.48 6.18
CA CYS A 48 8.16 -4.84 6.68
C CYS A 48 8.79 -3.60 7.35
N PRO A 49 9.23 -3.68 8.63
CA PRO A 49 9.83 -2.53 9.31
C PRO A 49 11.10 -1.97 8.65
N GLN A 50 11.85 -2.80 7.93
CA GLN A 50 13.05 -2.38 7.19
C GLN A 50 12.73 -1.86 5.78
N MET A 51 11.61 -2.30 5.19
CA MET A 51 11.18 -1.93 3.84
C MET A 51 9.66 -1.78 3.82
N SER A 52 9.11 -0.69 4.37
CA SER A 52 7.66 -0.60 4.60
C SER A 52 6.80 -0.61 3.33
N THR A 53 7.39 -0.39 2.16
CA THR A 53 6.71 -0.54 0.86
C THR A 53 6.49 -2.01 0.47
N PHE A 54 7.09 -2.95 1.20
CA PHE A 54 6.90 -4.37 1.07
C PHE A 54 6.13 -4.91 2.28
N PRO A 55 5.33 -5.97 2.09
CA PRO A 55 4.80 -6.72 3.22
C PRO A 55 5.93 -7.37 4.01
N GLN A 56 5.67 -7.67 5.28
CA GLN A 56 6.53 -8.50 6.10
C GLN A 56 6.84 -9.82 5.38
N PHE A 57 8.10 -10.24 5.44
CA PHE A 57 8.51 -11.54 4.91
C PHE A 57 7.88 -12.67 5.72
N ALA A 58 7.21 -13.59 5.02
CA ALA A 58 6.63 -14.76 5.65
C ALA A 58 7.70 -15.65 6.30
N LYS A 59 7.35 -16.25 7.44
CA LYS A 59 8.01 -17.46 7.91
C LYS A 59 7.53 -18.61 7.03
N THR A 60 8.49 -19.36 6.49
CA THR A 60 8.23 -20.46 5.55
C THR A 60 8.84 -21.75 6.05
N ASP A 61 8.23 -22.89 5.76
CA ASP A 61 8.80 -24.21 6.00
C ASP A 61 8.92 -25.04 4.71
N VAL A 62 9.54 -26.23 4.83
CA VAL A 62 9.70 -27.18 3.72
C VAL A 62 8.39 -27.82 3.27
N ALA A 63 7.33 -27.72 4.08
CA ALA A 63 5.99 -28.20 3.73
C ALA A 63 5.20 -27.16 2.90
N GLY A 64 5.78 -25.97 2.69
CA GLY A 64 5.16 -24.89 1.91
C GLY A 64 4.20 -24.02 2.71
N SER A 65 4.25 -24.05 4.05
CA SER A 65 3.50 -23.11 4.87
C SER A 65 4.10 -21.70 4.75
N ALA A 66 3.23 -20.69 4.82
CA ALA A 66 3.62 -19.28 4.86
C ALA A 66 2.82 -18.60 5.97
N GLU A 67 3.51 -18.16 7.01
CA GLU A 67 2.92 -17.51 8.17
C GLU A 67 3.42 -16.07 8.30
N TYR A 68 2.57 -15.18 8.79
CA TYR A 68 2.86 -13.76 9.03
C TYR A 68 2.60 -13.41 10.49
N LEU A 69 3.37 -12.48 11.05
CA LEU A 69 3.22 -12.05 12.42
C LEU A 69 2.19 -10.91 12.50
N ILE A 70 0.98 -11.23 12.94
CA ILE A 70 -0.13 -10.28 13.09
C ILE A 70 -0.40 -10.10 14.58
N SER A 71 -0.30 -8.86 15.08
CA SER A 71 -0.59 -8.54 16.48
C SER A 71 0.09 -9.50 17.49
N GLY A 72 1.35 -9.87 17.20
CA GLY A 72 2.16 -10.77 18.04
C GLY A 72 1.89 -12.27 17.87
N LYS A 73 1.03 -12.68 16.91
CA LYS A 73 0.72 -14.09 16.63
C LYS A 73 1.07 -14.47 15.20
N TRP A 74 1.66 -15.65 15.01
CA TRP A 74 1.89 -16.21 13.68
C TRP A 74 0.56 -16.75 13.13
N CYS A 75 0.13 -16.20 12.00
CA CYS A 75 -1.11 -16.53 11.33
C CYS A 75 -0.81 -17.05 9.92
N PRO A 76 -1.46 -18.14 9.46
CA PRO A 76 -1.34 -18.59 8.08
C PRO A 76 -1.76 -17.49 7.09
N GLY A 77 -1.02 -17.30 6.00
CA GLY A 77 -1.37 -16.27 5.00
C GLY A 77 -2.79 -16.38 4.46
N ARG A 78 -3.33 -17.61 4.35
CA ARG A 78 -4.72 -17.85 3.91
C ARG A 78 -5.77 -17.31 4.87
N SER A 79 -5.46 -17.13 6.15
CA SER A 79 -6.42 -16.65 7.15
C SER A 79 -6.53 -15.13 7.20
N LEU A 80 -5.73 -14.39 6.43
CA LEU A 80 -5.77 -12.92 6.42
C LEU A 80 -7.01 -12.40 5.67
N ASP A 81 -7.59 -13.20 4.78
CA ASP A 81 -8.85 -12.90 4.09
C ASP A 81 -8.88 -11.55 3.35
N ASP A 82 -7.86 -11.30 2.54
CA ASP A 82 -7.73 -10.10 1.73
C ASP A 82 -7.98 -10.43 0.25
N TRP A 83 -9.20 -10.17 -0.21
CA TRP A 83 -9.68 -10.51 -1.56
C TRP A 83 -9.71 -9.31 -2.49
N PHE A 84 -8.93 -8.28 -2.18
CA PHE A 84 -8.73 -7.14 -3.06
C PHE A 84 -7.61 -7.44 -4.06
N PHE A 85 -7.96 -7.50 -5.33
CA PHE A 85 -7.01 -7.66 -6.41
C PHE A 85 -6.81 -6.33 -7.12
N ALA A 86 -5.57 -6.02 -7.47
CA ALA A 86 -5.29 -4.90 -8.35
C ALA A 86 -6.11 -5.07 -9.64
N SER A 87 -6.98 -4.10 -9.93
CA SER A 87 -7.75 -4.09 -11.18
C SER A 87 -6.81 -3.64 -12.30
N SER A 88 -5.85 -4.47 -12.65
CA SER A 88 -4.94 -4.20 -13.75
C SER A 88 -5.46 -4.95 -14.98
N SER A 89 -6.25 -4.28 -15.82
CA SER A 89 -6.22 -4.69 -17.23
C SER A 89 -4.87 -4.24 -17.76
N TRP A 90 -3.87 -5.14 -17.81
CA TRP A 90 -2.61 -4.91 -18.51
C TRP A 90 -2.81 -4.58 -20.01
N ALA A 91 -4.05 -4.73 -20.50
CA ALA A 91 -4.50 -4.36 -21.83
C ALA A 91 -5.89 -3.68 -21.81
N SER A 92 -6.07 -2.55 -21.11
CA SER A 92 -7.19 -1.65 -21.48
C SER A 92 -6.84 -0.93 -22.78
N THR A 93 -7.00 -1.66 -23.88
CA THR A 93 -7.34 -1.11 -25.20
C THR A 93 -8.80 -0.65 -25.27
N GLY A 94 -9.46 -0.47 -24.12
CA GLY A 94 -10.76 0.18 -24.01
C GLY A 94 -10.59 1.70 -24.02
N LYS A 95 -11.51 2.39 -24.69
CA LYS A 95 -11.61 3.86 -24.81
C LYS A 95 -11.92 4.58 -23.48
N GLY A 96 -11.42 4.08 -22.36
CA GLY A 96 -11.49 4.73 -21.06
C GLY A 96 -10.23 5.54 -20.82
N GLU A 97 -10.39 6.70 -20.19
CA GLU A 97 -9.27 7.49 -19.67
C GLU A 97 -8.49 6.62 -18.65
N ILE A 98 -7.27 6.23 -19.03
CA ILE A 98 -6.32 5.60 -18.09
C ILE A 98 -6.12 6.61 -16.99
N TRP A 99 -6.48 6.27 -15.76
CA TRP A 99 -6.25 7.19 -14.65
C TRP A 99 -4.73 7.38 -14.54
N PRO A 100 -4.17 8.61 -14.56
CA PRO A 100 -2.72 8.82 -14.58
C PRO A 100 -1.96 8.15 -13.43
N TRP A 101 -2.71 7.80 -12.38
CA TRP A 101 -2.26 7.16 -11.15
C TRP A 101 -2.47 5.62 -11.15
N GLU A 102 -2.76 4.97 -12.27
CA GLU A 102 -2.94 3.51 -12.32
C GLU A 102 -1.67 2.72 -11.94
N ARG A 103 -0.50 3.34 -12.02
CA ARG A 103 0.77 2.76 -11.59
C ARG A 103 1.58 3.78 -10.80
N LEU A 104 2.51 3.29 -9.99
CA LEU A 104 3.41 4.12 -9.21
C LEU A 104 4.83 3.93 -9.72
N TYR A 105 5.39 5.00 -10.28
CA TYR A 105 6.77 5.04 -10.75
C TYR A 105 7.61 5.86 -9.78
N GLY A 106 8.90 5.56 -9.71
CA GLY A 106 9.80 6.22 -8.79
C GLY A 106 11.21 5.69 -8.88
N ASN A 107 12.01 5.97 -7.85
CA ASN A 107 13.36 5.46 -7.67
C ASN A 107 13.50 4.91 -6.25
N ILE A 108 14.29 3.86 -6.07
CA ILE A 108 14.62 3.33 -4.74
C ILE A 108 16.08 3.68 -4.43
N ASP A 109 16.35 4.19 -3.22
CA ASP A 109 17.71 4.43 -2.76
C ASP A 109 18.34 3.20 -2.08
N GLU A 110 19.61 3.31 -1.73
CA GLU A 110 20.37 2.22 -1.09
C GLU A 110 19.84 1.86 0.31
N GLU A 111 19.05 2.75 0.94
CA GLU A 111 18.42 2.53 2.23
C GLU A 111 17.02 1.89 2.10
N GLY A 112 16.54 1.67 0.88
CA GLY A 112 15.24 1.06 0.61
C GLY A 112 14.06 2.02 0.61
N TYR A 113 14.29 3.34 0.51
CA TYR A 113 13.23 4.33 0.36
C TYR A 113 12.83 4.47 -1.10
N LEU A 114 11.55 4.24 -1.36
CA LEU A 114 10.92 4.52 -2.65
C LEU A 114 10.52 6.00 -2.70
N SER A 115 11.13 6.73 -3.63
CA SER A 115 10.86 8.14 -3.89
C SER A 115 9.98 8.31 -5.12
N PHE A 116 8.86 9.02 -4.98
CA PHE A 116 7.87 9.21 -6.04
C PHE A 116 7.04 10.49 -5.82
N THR A 117 6.30 10.91 -6.84
CA THR A 117 5.36 12.02 -6.75
C THR A 117 3.93 11.48 -6.76
N ARG A 118 3.10 11.92 -5.81
CA ARG A 118 1.71 11.47 -5.68
C ARG A 118 0.85 12.50 -4.97
N LYS A 119 -0.45 12.45 -5.24
CA LYS A 119 -1.44 13.12 -4.41
C LYS A 119 -1.49 12.52 -3.00
N ALA A 120 -1.77 13.33 -1.99
CA ALA A 120 -1.94 12.85 -0.62
C ALA A 120 -2.94 13.72 0.15
N CYS A 121 -3.60 13.12 1.13
CA CYS A 121 -4.52 13.80 2.03
C CYS A 121 -4.05 13.63 3.48
N THR A 122 -4.07 14.71 4.26
CA THR A 122 -3.84 14.64 5.71
C THR A 122 -4.93 13.80 6.36
N VAL A 123 -4.53 12.90 7.26
CA VAL A 123 -5.48 12.09 8.03
C VAL A 123 -5.18 12.18 9.52
N THR A 124 -6.23 12.12 10.34
CA THR A 124 -6.13 12.19 11.80
C THR A 124 -6.79 10.97 12.43
N PRO A 125 -6.17 10.33 13.44
CA PRO A 125 -6.72 9.15 14.07
C PRO A 125 -7.94 9.55 14.91
N VAL A 126 -9.01 8.77 14.82
CA VAL A 126 -10.20 8.93 15.67
C VAL A 126 -9.95 8.16 16.96
N THR A 127 -9.48 8.87 18.00
CA THR A 127 -9.38 8.30 19.35
C THR A 127 -10.78 8.31 19.96
N VAL A 128 -11.20 7.17 20.50
CA VAL A 128 -12.58 6.96 20.96
C VAL A 128 -12.82 7.75 22.24
N ASP A 129 -13.20 9.01 22.08
CA ASP A 129 -13.96 9.85 23.00
C ASP A 129 -14.65 10.93 22.17
N ILE A 130 -15.42 10.53 21.15
CA ILE A 130 -16.28 11.48 20.42
C ILE A 130 -17.40 11.86 21.40
N PRO A 131 -17.43 13.10 21.93
CA PRO A 131 -18.50 13.50 22.83
C PRO A 131 -19.82 13.37 22.08
N ARG A 132 -20.85 12.80 22.73
CA ARG A 132 -22.20 12.70 22.15
C ARG A 132 -22.61 14.07 21.61
N GLY A 133 -22.72 14.22 20.29
CA GLY A 133 -23.16 15.44 19.62
C GLY A 133 -22.18 16.08 18.64
N GLN A 134 -20.93 15.61 18.53
CA GLN A 134 -20.08 15.96 17.40
C GLN A 134 -20.40 15.06 16.20
N ASN A 135 -20.89 15.67 15.11
CA ASN A 135 -20.87 15.02 13.81
C ASN A 135 -19.42 14.95 13.38
N LEU A 136 -18.85 13.74 13.28
CA LEU A 136 -17.60 13.57 12.57
C LEU A 136 -17.83 13.97 11.11
N GLU A 137 -17.04 14.92 10.63
CA GLU A 137 -17.07 15.29 9.23
C GLU A 137 -16.56 14.11 8.40
N TRP A 138 -17.36 13.72 7.41
CA TRP A 138 -17.05 12.64 6.49
C TRP A 138 -15.92 13.09 5.54
N PRO A 139 -14.96 12.22 5.20
CA PRO A 139 -15.04 10.76 5.27
C PRO A 139 -14.23 10.17 6.44
N LEU A 140 -14.70 9.01 6.91
CA LEU A 140 -14.03 8.17 7.88
C LEU A 140 -13.73 6.83 7.21
N LEU A 141 -12.48 6.36 7.30
CA LEU A 141 -12.13 5.02 6.86
C LEU A 141 -11.47 4.24 7.99
N GLU A 142 -11.81 2.95 8.06
CA GLU A 142 -11.09 1.98 8.88
C GLU A 142 -9.88 1.47 8.08
N ALA A 143 -8.71 1.53 8.71
CA ALA A 143 -7.48 0.97 8.17
C ALA A 143 -7.44 -0.55 8.39
N THR A 144 -6.57 -1.27 7.68
CA THR A 144 -6.50 -2.74 7.76
C THR A 144 -6.02 -3.29 9.10
N ASP A 145 -5.55 -2.43 10.00
CA ASP A 145 -5.21 -2.74 11.39
C ASP A 145 -6.38 -2.49 12.37
N GLY A 146 -7.55 -2.07 11.87
CA GLY A 146 -8.76 -1.77 12.64
C GLY A 146 -8.79 -0.36 13.23
N THR A 147 -7.80 0.49 12.96
CA THR A 147 -7.81 1.89 13.40
C THR A 147 -8.68 2.75 12.48
N VAL A 148 -9.40 3.73 13.03
CA VAL A 148 -10.29 4.60 12.25
C VAL A 148 -9.66 5.97 12.07
N TRP A 149 -9.70 6.51 10.84
CA TRP A 149 -9.06 7.75 10.46
C TRP A 149 -10.04 8.69 9.73
N GLN A 150 -9.96 9.97 10.06
CA GLN A 150 -10.69 11.05 9.39
C GLN A 150 -9.81 11.71 8.33
N PHE A 151 -10.33 11.90 7.12
CA PHE A 151 -9.61 12.60 6.05
C PHE A 151 -9.93 14.09 6.07
N GLN A 152 -8.88 14.91 6.07
CA GLN A 152 -8.97 16.36 6.18
C GLN A 152 -8.91 16.99 4.78
N GLU A 153 -9.91 16.73 3.93
CA GLU A 153 -9.90 17.17 2.52
C GLU A 153 -10.06 18.68 2.36
N ASP A 154 -10.84 19.31 3.23
CA ASP A 154 -11.06 20.77 3.21
C ASP A 154 -9.87 21.56 3.77
N PHE A 155 -8.95 20.87 4.46
CA PHE A 155 -7.77 21.49 5.04
C PHE A 155 -6.68 21.69 3.97
N LYS A 156 -6.73 22.85 3.29
CA LYS A 156 -5.69 23.25 2.35
C LYS A 156 -4.43 23.63 3.12
N HIS A 157 -3.48 22.71 3.19
CA HIS A 157 -2.16 23.00 3.72
C HIS A 157 -1.43 23.95 2.76
N ASP A 158 -1.30 25.22 3.16
CA ASP A 158 -0.46 26.21 2.44
C ASP A 158 1.03 25.86 2.50
N SER A 159 1.42 24.91 3.36
CA SER A 159 2.79 24.41 3.45
C SER A 159 3.11 23.45 2.32
N GLU A 160 4.30 23.57 1.73
CA GLU A 160 4.88 22.54 0.86
C GLU A 160 5.32 21.29 1.63
N GLU A 161 5.37 21.35 2.95
CA GLU A 161 5.74 20.22 3.79
C GLU A 161 4.64 19.16 3.82
N LEU A 162 5.07 17.90 3.74
CA LEU A 162 4.20 16.76 3.85
C LEU A 162 3.58 16.70 5.27
N PRO A 163 2.30 16.33 5.43
CA PRO A 163 1.69 16.11 6.73
C PRO A 163 2.43 15.02 7.53
N GLU A 164 2.35 15.05 8.87
CA GLU A 164 2.92 14.01 9.73
C GLU A 164 2.34 12.64 9.41
N THR A 165 1.02 12.57 9.17
CA THR A 165 0.33 11.36 8.74
C THR A 165 -0.56 11.68 7.54
N ALA A 166 -0.47 10.85 6.51
CA ALA A 166 -1.22 11.06 5.27
C ALA A 166 -1.71 9.75 4.66
N ALA A 167 -2.86 9.84 3.97
CA ALA A 167 -3.34 8.82 3.06
C ALA A 167 -2.84 9.13 1.64
N VAL A 168 -2.20 8.15 1.01
CA VAL A 168 -1.66 8.25 -0.36
C VAL A 168 -2.38 7.23 -1.25
N PRO A 169 -3.09 7.65 -2.31
CA PRO A 169 -3.80 6.75 -3.20
C PRO A 169 -2.81 5.94 -4.03
N LEU A 170 -3.04 4.63 -4.07
CA LEU A 170 -2.45 3.73 -5.06
C LEU A 170 -3.32 3.80 -6.32
N TRP A 171 -3.79 2.67 -6.81
CA TRP A 171 -4.66 2.56 -7.97
C TRP A 171 -5.97 1.87 -7.59
N ARG A 172 -6.76 1.50 -8.60
CA ARG A 172 -8.04 0.81 -8.41
C ARG A 172 -7.83 -0.67 -8.13
N PHE A 173 -8.61 -1.16 -7.18
CA PHE A 173 -8.70 -2.56 -6.79
C PHE A 173 -10.14 -3.02 -6.95
N SER A 174 -10.29 -4.32 -7.11
CA SER A 174 -11.56 -5.01 -7.15
C SER A 174 -11.58 -6.00 -5.99
N GLU A 175 -12.52 -5.81 -5.08
CA GLU A 175 -12.86 -6.81 -4.09
C GLU A 175 -13.75 -7.86 -4.74
N GLN A 176 -13.39 -9.13 -4.59
CA GLN A 176 -14.28 -10.21 -4.98
C GLN A 176 -15.15 -10.60 -3.78
N PRO A 177 -16.48 -10.33 -3.82
CA PRO A 177 -17.34 -10.73 -2.71
C PRO A 177 -17.39 -12.25 -2.63
N LYS A 178 -17.38 -12.78 -1.41
CA LYS A 178 -17.65 -14.19 -1.17
C LYS A 178 -19.14 -14.44 -1.21
N LEU A 179 -19.57 -15.47 -1.94
CA LEU A 179 -20.94 -15.98 -1.87
C LEU A 179 -21.12 -16.89 -0.64
N ASN A 180 -20.08 -17.66 -0.31
CA ASN A 180 -19.96 -18.48 0.90
C ASN A 180 -18.48 -18.71 1.25
N GLU A 181 -18.20 -19.56 2.25
CA GLU A 181 -16.82 -19.86 2.71
C GLU A 181 -15.90 -20.44 1.63
N TYR A 182 -16.46 -20.99 0.54
CA TYR A 182 -15.72 -21.73 -0.49
C TYR A 182 -15.78 -21.08 -1.87
N GLU A 183 -16.75 -20.20 -2.12
CA GLU A 183 -17.04 -19.66 -3.45
C GLU A 183 -16.88 -18.14 -3.51
N ILE A 184 -16.03 -17.72 -4.45
CA ILE A 184 -15.80 -16.33 -4.81
C ILE A 184 -16.76 -15.98 -5.96
N ALA A 185 -17.42 -14.83 -5.88
CA ALA A 185 -18.28 -14.34 -6.95
C ALA A 185 -17.49 -14.06 -8.24
N ASP A 186 -18.21 -14.01 -9.37
CA ASP A 186 -17.62 -13.63 -10.66
C ASP A 186 -17.05 -12.19 -10.59
N ILE A 187 -15.94 -11.94 -11.30
CA ILE A 187 -15.29 -10.62 -11.40
C ILE A 187 -16.26 -9.53 -11.88
N ALA A 188 -17.30 -9.90 -12.63
CA ALA A 188 -18.38 -9.00 -13.05
C ALA A 188 -19.15 -8.39 -11.87
N PHE A 189 -19.15 -9.04 -10.70
CA PHE A 189 -19.78 -8.57 -9.47
C PHE A 189 -18.79 -7.97 -8.47
N SER A 190 -17.52 -7.78 -8.87
CA SER A 190 -16.51 -7.23 -7.98
C SER A 190 -16.83 -5.78 -7.58
N MET A 191 -16.64 -5.48 -6.30
CA MET A 191 -16.78 -4.13 -5.78
C MET A 191 -15.49 -3.37 -6.03
N ARG A 192 -15.60 -2.20 -6.68
CA ARG A 192 -14.43 -1.35 -6.93
C ARG A 192 -14.06 -0.59 -5.67
N ALA A 193 -12.76 -0.46 -5.44
CA ALA A 193 -12.20 0.36 -4.38
C ALA A 193 -10.92 1.05 -4.86
N ILE A 194 -10.55 2.14 -4.20
CA ILE A 194 -9.19 2.68 -4.25
C ILE A 194 -8.46 2.22 -3.00
N LYS A 195 -7.26 1.65 -3.19
CA LYS A 195 -6.38 1.33 -2.07
C LYS A 195 -5.54 2.56 -1.72
N PHE A 196 -5.41 2.86 -0.44
CA PHE A 196 -4.56 3.94 0.06
C PHE A 196 -3.48 3.37 0.97
N MET A 197 -2.26 3.90 0.87
CA MET A 197 -1.24 3.72 1.89
C MET A 197 -1.50 4.73 3.01
N LEU A 198 -1.57 4.26 4.25
CA LEU A 198 -1.42 5.13 5.42
C LEU A 198 0.07 5.27 5.71
N ILE A 199 0.61 6.47 5.50
CA ILE A 199 2.01 6.77 5.79
C ILE A 199 2.14 7.67 7.01
N LYS A 200 3.20 7.45 7.78
CA LYS A 200 3.59 8.30 8.90
C LYS A 200 5.05 8.73 8.76
N GLN A 201 5.33 10.02 8.95
CA GLN A 201 6.69 10.54 9.02
C GLN A 201 7.39 10.04 10.28
N HIS A 202 8.62 9.57 10.11
CA HIS A 202 9.49 9.14 11.21
C HIS A 202 10.82 9.89 11.23
N ALA A 203 11.17 10.56 10.12
CA ALA A 203 12.25 11.53 10.04
C ALA A 203 11.91 12.60 8.99
N LYS A 204 12.64 13.73 8.97
CA LYS A 204 12.38 14.84 8.05
C LYS A 204 12.40 14.35 6.59
N GLY A 205 11.25 14.44 5.92
CA GLY A 205 11.09 14.00 4.53
C GLY A 205 11.06 12.49 4.31
N LYS A 206 11.12 11.67 5.37
CA LYS A 206 11.10 10.20 5.32
C LYS A 206 9.88 9.67 6.06
N SER A 207 9.09 8.86 5.37
CA SER A 207 7.88 8.24 5.90
C SER A 207 7.95 6.73 5.81
N SER A 208 7.10 6.06 6.58
CA SER A 208 6.88 4.62 6.49
C SER A 208 5.40 4.32 6.33
N ILE A 209 5.08 3.26 5.61
CA ILE A 209 3.71 2.71 5.60
C ILE A 209 3.46 2.08 6.97
N VAL A 210 2.35 2.44 7.60
CA VAL A 210 1.91 1.87 8.88
C VAL A 210 0.65 1.01 8.73
N SER A 211 -0.18 1.29 7.73
CA SER A 211 -1.39 0.52 7.43
C SER A 211 -1.88 0.87 6.01
N TYR A 212 -3.06 0.37 5.64
CA TYR A 212 -3.71 0.66 4.38
C TYR A 212 -5.20 0.90 4.57
N PHE A 213 -5.85 1.54 3.60
CA PHE A 213 -7.30 1.65 3.51
C PHE A 213 -7.79 1.07 2.19
N TYR A 214 -9.02 0.55 2.20
CA TYR A 214 -9.81 0.35 0.98
C TYR A 214 -11.02 1.27 1.06
N ALA A 215 -11.20 2.09 0.03
CA ALA A 215 -12.33 3.00 -0.05
C ALA A 215 -13.18 2.68 -1.27
N HIS A 216 -14.42 2.28 -1.03
CA HIS A 216 -15.42 2.02 -2.05
C HIS A 216 -16.09 3.33 -2.46
N ASP A 217 -16.50 3.42 -3.72
CA ASP A 217 -17.32 4.55 -4.17
C ASP A 217 -18.69 4.50 -3.48
N GLU A 218 -19.17 5.65 -3.02
CA GLU A 218 -20.50 5.81 -2.41
C GLU A 218 -21.41 6.67 -3.32
N ASP A 219 -22.72 6.45 -3.22
CA ASP A 219 -23.76 7.02 -4.10
C ASP A 219 -23.55 8.52 -4.41
N GLY A 220 -23.04 8.78 -5.63
CA GLY A 220 -22.92 10.14 -6.19
C GLY A 220 -21.58 10.85 -5.99
N LYS A 221 -20.64 10.34 -5.19
CA LYS A 221 -19.27 10.89 -5.05
C LYS A 221 -18.22 9.78 -5.10
N THR A 222 -17.48 9.73 -6.19
CA THR A 222 -16.38 8.75 -6.35
C THR A 222 -15.15 9.16 -5.55
N TRP A 223 -14.39 8.21 -5.01
CA TRP A 223 -13.08 8.53 -4.43
C TRP A 223 -12.10 9.05 -5.48
N LYS A 224 -12.28 8.67 -6.75
CA LYS A 224 -11.46 9.17 -7.86
C LYS A 224 -11.52 10.69 -7.97
N SER A 225 -12.72 11.27 -8.00
CA SER A 225 -12.91 12.74 -8.11
C SER A 225 -12.35 13.47 -6.90
N ARG A 226 -12.48 12.90 -5.70
CA ARG A 226 -11.92 13.47 -4.47
C ARG A 226 -10.39 13.52 -4.52
N VAL A 227 -9.77 12.39 -4.87
CA VAL A 227 -8.32 12.30 -5.05
C VAL A 227 -7.84 13.30 -6.09
N GLU A 228 -8.56 13.50 -7.19
CA GLU A 228 -8.19 14.47 -8.24
C GLU A 228 -8.10 15.92 -7.74
N GLU A 229 -8.75 16.27 -6.62
CA GLU A 229 -8.68 17.60 -6.01
C GLU A 229 -7.54 17.74 -4.99
N TRP A 230 -6.94 16.63 -4.55
CA TRP A 230 -5.88 16.65 -3.54
C TRP A 230 -4.57 17.26 -4.05
N LYS A 231 -3.79 17.81 -3.12
CA LYS A 231 -2.46 18.34 -3.40
C LYS A 231 -1.46 17.20 -3.68
N GLU A 232 -0.53 17.47 -4.58
CA GLU A 232 0.55 16.59 -4.95
C GLU A 232 1.81 16.87 -4.11
N TYR A 233 2.49 15.81 -3.69
CA TYR A 233 3.70 15.85 -2.88
C TYR A 233 4.77 14.94 -3.49
N ARG A 234 6.04 15.32 -3.27
CA ARG A 234 7.16 14.41 -3.44
C ARG A 234 7.34 13.63 -2.14
N LEU A 235 7.22 12.31 -2.24
CA LEU A 235 7.22 11.37 -1.14
C LEU A 235 8.49 10.53 -1.17
N SER A 236 8.99 10.17 0.01
CA SER A 236 10.04 9.17 0.20
C SER A 236 9.58 8.20 1.28
N VAL A 237 9.28 6.96 0.87
CA VAL A 237 8.62 5.97 1.73
C VAL A 237 9.49 4.72 1.84
N GLY A 238 9.87 4.37 3.07
CA GLY A 238 10.74 3.26 3.39
C GLY A 238 10.62 2.86 4.87
N GLY A 239 11.28 1.77 5.25
CA GLY A 239 11.20 1.28 6.62
C GLY A 239 11.89 2.20 7.64
N PRO A 240 11.33 2.41 8.84
CA PRO A 240 11.99 3.16 9.91
C PRO A 240 13.18 2.39 10.51
N GLU A 241 13.29 1.09 10.28
CA GLU A 241 14.39 0.26 10.77
C GLU A 241 15.50 0.13 9.72
N PRO A 242 16.78 0.03 10.15
CA PRO A 242 17.89 -0.17 9.23
C PRO A 242 17.79 -1.54 8.53
N LEU A 243 18.30 -1.62 7.30
CA LEU A 243 18.43 -2.85 6.52
C LEU A 243 19.43 -3.82 7.19
N ARG A 244 18.95 -4.60 8.16
CA ARG A 244 19.70 -5.67 8.83
C ARG A 244 19.11 -7.03 8.43
N PRO A 245 19.92 -8.10 8.36
CA PRO A 245 19.39 -9.44 8.10
C PRO A 245 18.25 -9.80 9.07
N LEU A 246 17.21 -10.46 8.54
CA LEU A 246 16.11 -10.97 9.36
C LEU A 246 16.66 -12.06 10.29
N THR A 247 16.50 -11.87 11.60
CA THR A 247 16.86 -12.85 12.64
C THR A 247 15.75 -13.86 12.88
#